data_AF-U2R1N4-F1
#
_entry.id   AF-U2R1N4-F1
#
_cell.length_a   1.000
_cell.length_b   1.000
_cell.length_c   1.000
_cell.angle_alpha   90.00
_cell.angle_beta   90.00
_cell.angle_gamma   90.00
#
_symmetry.space_group_name_H-M   'P 1'
#
loop_
_entity.id
_entity.type
_entity.pdbx_description
1 polymer ?
#
loop_
_entity_poly.entity_id
_entity_poly.type
_entity_poly.pdbx_seq_one_letter_code
_entity_poly.pdbx_strand_id
1 'polypeptide(L)'
;AERAEPVRRTQLLPVVEVLTTPSGATVLDFGQNLVGRLRLRVSGRAGQTITLRHAEVLEHGELALRPLRFAAATDTFVLSGAGEQTLEPEFTFHGFRYAQVDGWDDPDPAAVSAVVLGSDLRRTGWLETSDPLIDRLHENAVWGMRGNFLSLPTDCPQRDERLGWTGDAQVFAPSASFLYDSDAFLASWL
;
A
#
# COMPACT_ATOMS: atom_id res chain seq x y z
N ALA A 1 24.22 -13.14 8.93
CA ALA A 1 23.72 -12.35 7.80
C ALA A 1 22.30 -12.79 7.54
N GLU A 2 21.37 -11.86 7.35
CA GLU A 2 19.99 -12.17 6.97
C GLU A 2 20.00 -12.85 5.60
N ARG A 3 19.24 -13.95 5.45
CA ARG A 3 19.18 -14.71 4.19
C ARG A 3 18.24 -14.08 3.18
N ALA A 4 17.14 -13.50 3.63
CA ALA A 4 16.11 -12.90 2.78
C ALA A 4 16.43 -11.44 2.44
N GLU A 5 15.95 -10.98 1.29
CA GLU A 5 16.01 -9.55 0.93
C GLU A 5 15.18 -8.72 1.92
N PRO A 6 15.69 -7.56 2.36
CA PRO A 6 14.99 -6.71 3.32
C PRO A 6 13.77 -6.04 2.67
N VAL A 7 12.88 -5.54 3.52
CA VAL A 7 11.80 -4.64 3.08
C VAL A 7 12.39 -3.31 2.61
N ARG A 8 12.01 -2.88 1.41
CA ARG A 8 12.43 -1.60 0.81
C ARG A 8 11.25 -0.80 0.27
N ARG A 9 11.51 0.47 -0.03
CA ARG A 9 10.67 1.31 -0.89
C ARG A 9 10.90 0.88 -2.34
N THR A 10 10.02 0.04 -2.88
CA THR A 10 10.23 -0.60 -4.20
C THR A 10 9.69 0.23 -5.36
N GLN A 11 8.71 1.10 -5.12
CA GLN A 11 8.08 1.92 -6.15
C GLN A 11 7.40 3.15 -5.56
N LEU A 12 7.29 4.23 -6.33
CA LEU A 12 6.40 5.35 -6.05
C LEU A 12 5.23 5.32 -7.02
N LEU A 13 4.01 5.44 -6.51
CA LEU A 13 2.79 5.59 -7.32
C LEU A 13 2.21 7.01 -7.13
N PRO A 14 1.91 7.73 -8.22
CA PRO A 14 1.26 9.01 -8.15
C PRO A 14 -0.22 8.85 -7.79
N VAL A 15 -0.85 9.94 -7.33
CA VAL A 15 -2.30 10.05 -7.32
C VAL A 15 -2.79 10.06 -8.77
N VAL A 16 -3.75 9.20 -9.09
CA VAL A 16 -4.37 9.11 -10.42
C VAL A 16 -5.60 10.01 -10.51
N GLU A 17 -6.38 10.08 -9.42
CA GLU A 17 -7.61 10.87 -9.37
C GLU A 17 -7.84 11.44 -7.97
N VAL A 18 -8.41 12.64 -7.89
CA VAL A 18 -8.94 13.21 -6.64
C VAL A 18 -10.46 13.19 -6.71
N LEU A 19 -11.06 12.55 -5.71
CA LEU A 19 -12.49 12.36 -5.58
C LEU A 19 -13.03 13.23 -4.45
N THR A 20 -14.23 13.76 -4.65
CA THR A 20 -15.05 14.31 -3.56
C THR A 20 -16.10 13.28 -3.20
N THR A 21 -16.11 12.81 -1.96
CA THR A 21 -17.09 11.83 -1.49
C THR A 21 -18.48 12.47 -1.32
N PRO A 22 -19.57 11.68 -1.21
CA PRO A 22 -20.91 12.22 -0.95
C PRO A 22 -21.02 13.09 0.31
N SER A 23 -20.21 12.80 1.35
CA SER A 23 -20.12 13.62 2.57
C SER A 23 -19.23 14.85 2.43
N GLY A 24 -18.59 15.05 1.27
CA GLY A 24 -17.73 16.19 0.97
C GLY A 24 -16.26 15.99 1.32
N ALA A 25 -15.82 14.77 1.65
CA ALA A 25 -14.42 14.50 1.96
C ALA A 25 -13.56 14.41 0.70
N THR A 26 -12.27 14.75 0.82
CA THR A 26 -11.28 14.58 -0.25
C THR A 26 -10.65 13.20 -0.17
N VAL A 27 -10.75 12.42 -1.25
CA VAL A 27 -10.16 11.08 -1.37
C VAL A 27 -9.21 11.03 -2.57
N LEU A 28 -8.02 10.49 -2.36
CA LEU A 28 -7.03 10.23 -3.39
C LEU A 28 -7.16 8.78 -3.86
N ASP A 29 -7.31 8.56 -5.17
CA ASP A 29 -7.23 7.24 -5.81
C ASP A 29 -5.86 7.05 -6.47
N PHE A 30 -5.14 5.98 -6.10
CA PHE A 30 -3.84 5.63 -6.67
C PHE A 30 -3.94 4.67 -7.88
N GLY A 31 -5.16 4.28 -8.27
CA GLY A 31 -5.45 3.38 -9.40
C GLY A 31 -5.07 1.91 -9.15
N GLN A 32 -4.39 1.61 -8.04
CA GLN A 32 -3.88 0.28 -7.68
C GLN A 32 -4.05 0.07 -6.17
N ASN A 33 -4.59 -1.10 -5.78
CA ASN A 33 -4.51 -1.53 -4.39
C ASN A 33 -3.07 -1.98 -4.11
N LEU A 34 -2.37 -1.23 -3.28
CA LEU A 34 -0.95 -1.37 -2.98
C LEU A 34 -0.73 -1.57 -1.48
N VAL A 35 0.48 -1.96 -1.11
CA VAL A 35 0.91 -2.05 0.29
C VAL A 35 2.05 -1.08 0.51
N GLY A 36 1.94 -0.24 1.52
CA GLY A 36 2.90 0.82 1.73
C GLY A 36 2.38 1.93 2.63
N ARG A 37 2.76 3.16 2.30
CA ARG A 37 2.41 4.37 3.05
C ARG A 37 2.44 5.60 2.16
N LEU A 38 1.88 6.71 2.61
CA LEU A 38 1.92 7.96 1.87
C LEU A 38 3.13 8.81 2.24
N ARG A 39 3.71 9.45 1.22
CA ARG A 39 4.65 10.56 1.35
C ARG A 39 3.99 11.84 0.86
N LEU A 40 4.01 12.86 1.70
CA LEU A 40 3.46 14.19 1.41
C LEU A 40 4.59 15.21 1.34
N ARG A 41 4.48 16.19 0.45
CA ARG A 41 5.21 17.48 0.51
C ARG A 41 4.18 18.55 0.84
N VAL A 42 4.32 19.21 1.99
CA VAL A 42 3.25 20.09 2.47
C VAL A 42 3.78 21.27 3.25
N SER A 43 3.13 22.42 3.05
CA SER A 43 3.31 23.64 3.84
C SER A 43 1.98 23.99 4.50
N GLY A 44 2.02 24.52 5.73
CA GLY A 44 0.80 24.90 6.45
C GLY A 44 1.13 25.61 7.76
N ARG A 45 0.10 25.93 8.55
CA ARG A 45 0.30 26.64 9.83
C ARG A 45 0.89 25.71 10.90
N ALA A 46 1.68 26.26 11.81
CA ALA A 46 2.15 25.53 12.99
C ALA A 46 0.95 24.97 13.78
N GLY A 47 1.01 23.68 14.14
CA GLY A 47 -0.07 22.99 14.85
C GLY A 47 -1.24 22.55 13.96
N GLN A 48 -1.20 22.78 12.65
CA GLN A 48 -2.17 22.16 11.74
C GLN A 48 -1.99 20.65 11.74
N THR A 49 -3.09 19.94 11.88
CA THR A 49 -3.11 18.47 11.86
C THR A 49 -3.62 17.99 10.51
N ILE A 50 -2.84 17.13 9.86
CA ILE A 50 -3.24 16.40 8.65
C ILE A 50 -3.47 14.95 9.06
N THR A 51 -4.63 14.40 8.72
CA THR A 51 -4.98 13.00 8.98
C THR A 51 -5.20 12.28 7.66
N LEU A 52 -4.57 11.12 7.52
CA LEU A 52 -4.70 10.23 6.37
C LEU A 52 -5.36 8.93 6.81
N ARG A 53 -6.47 8.57 6.18
CA ARG A 53 -7.16 7.28 6.41
C ARG A 53 -7.12 6.45 5.15
N HIS A 54 -6.78 5.17 5.27
CA HIS A 54 -6.49 4.31 4.12
C HIS A 54 -7.55 3.21 3.98
N ALA A 55 -7.99 2.93 2.75
CA ALA A 55 -8.90 1.83 2.46
C ALA A 55 -8.62 1.17 1.11
N GLU A 56 -8.96 -0.12 0.98
CA GLU A 56 -8.83 -0.86 -0.27
C GLU A 56 -9.92 -0.51 -1.28
N VAL A 57 -11.13 -0.19 -0.81
CA VAL A 57 -12.31 0.03 -1.64
C VAL A 57 -13.16 1.18 -1.12
N LEU A 58 -14.02 1.69 -1.98
CA LEU A 58 -15.10 2.61 -1.63
C LEU A 58 -16.41 1.84 -1.49
N GLU A 59 -17.22 2.18 -0.49
CA GLU A 59 -18.58 1.68 -0.29
C GLU A 59 -19.52 2.88 -0.26
N HIS A 60 -20.48 2.91 -1.19
CA HIS A 60 -21.36 4.07 -1.40
C HIS A 60 -20.63 5.39 -1.65
N GLY A 61 -19.43 5.35 -2.25
CA GLY A 61 -18.60 6.52 -2.53
C GLY A 61 -17.77 7.03 -1.35
N GLU A 62 -17.83 6.36 -0.20
CA GLU A 62 -17.04 6.66 1.01
C GLU A 62 -15.97 5.58 1.24
N LEU A 63 -14.94 5.87 2.04
CA LEU A 63 -13.96 4.85 2.41
C LEU A 63 -14.61 3.68 3.17
N ALA A 64 -14.40 2.46 2.68
CA ALA A 64 -14.86 1.26 3.37
C ALA A 64 -13.85 0.83 4.45
N LEU A 65 -13.97 1.40 5.66
CA LEU A 65 -13.06 1.10 6.78
C LEU A 65 -13.51 -0.13 7.60
N ARG A 66 -14.79 -0.49 7.55
CA ARG A 66 -15.36 -1.63 8.30
C ARG A 66 -14.58 -2.95 8.08
N PRO A 67 -14.16 -3.32 6.85
CA PRO A 67 -13.41 -4.56 6.62
C PRO A 67 -12.02 -4.61 7.27
N LEU A 68 -11.47 -3.47 7.71
CA LEU A 68 -10.18 -3.40 8.41
C LEU A 68 -10.25 -3.93 9.86
N ARG A 69 -11.48 -4.16 10.37
CA ARG A 69 -11.76 -4.63 11.73
C ARG A 69 -11.16 -3.66 12.76
N PHE A 70 -10.20 -4.08 13.59
CA PHE A 70 -9.60 -3.24 14.61
C PHE A 70 -8.34 -2.48 14.14
N ALA A 71 -7.90 -2.66 12.89
CA ALA A 71 -6.82 -1.86 12.33
C ALA A 71 -7.33 -0.46 11.96
N ALA A 72 -6.81 0.57 12.64
CA ALA A 72 -7.21 1.96 12.38
C ALA A 72 -6.76 2.49 11.01
N ALA A 73 -5.62 1.99 10.49
CA ALA A 73 -5.01 2.40 9.21
C ALA A 73 -4.98 3.93 8.99
N THR A 74 -4.65 4.66 10.06
CA THR A 74 -4.70 6.12 10.12
C THR A 74 -3.34 6.69 10.50
N ASP A 75 -2.85 7.64 9.71
CA ASP A 75 -1.64 8.41 10.01
C ASP A 75 -2.03 9.85 10.34
N THR A 76 -1.36 10.45 11.34
CA THR A 76 -1.62 11.84 11.75
C THR A 76 -0.31 12.60 11.85
N PHE A 77 -0.22 13.72 11.15
CA PHE A 77 0.94 14.61 11.18
C PHE A 77 0.54 15.97 11.73
N VAL A 78 1.40 16.53 12.59
CA VAL A 78 1.26 17.90 13.09
C VAL A 78 2.36 18.75 12.46
N LEU A 79 1.96 19.77 11.70
CA LEU A 79 2.89 20.63 10.98
C LEU A 79 3.63 21.57 11.93
N SER A 80 4.93 21.75 11.70
CA SER A 80 5.74 22.72 12.46
C SER A 80 5.50 24.18 12.05
N GLY A 81 4.98 24.42 10.85
CA GLY A 81 4.87 25.75 10.26
C GLY A 81 6.17 26.30 9.68
N ALA A 82 7.26 25.53 9.70
CA ALA A 82 8.59 25.95 9.23
C ALA A 82 8.79 25.75 7.72
N GLY A 83 7.87 26.25 6.89
CA GLY A 83 7.91 26.09 5.44
C GLY A 83 7.48 24.70 4.95
N GLU A 84 8.01 24.28 3.79
CA GLU A 84 7.68 22.98 3.19
C GLU A 84 8.32 21.83 3.99
N GLN A 85 7.50 20.83 4.29
CA GLN A 85 7.89 19.63 5.03
C GLN A 85 7.62 18.39 4.17
N THR A 86 8.52 17.42 4.22
CA THR A 86 8.26 16.07 3.70
C THR A 86 7.84 15.17 4.85
N LEU A 87 6.65 14.60 4.74
CA LEU A 87 6.05 13.75 5.78
C LEU A 87 5.86 12.34 5.21
N GLU A 88 6.41 11.35 5.88
CA GLU A 88 6.22 9.93 5.55
C GLU A 88 6.34 9.14 6.87
N PRO A 89 5.40 8.22 7.20
CA PRO A 89 5.54 7.39 8.38
C PRO A 89 6.79 6.50 8.28
N GLU A 90 7.39 6.10 9.40
CA GLU A 90 8.54 5.17 9.38
C GLU A 90 8.17 3.75 9.85
N PHE A 91 7.30 3.65 10.86
CA PHE A 91 7.05 2.41 11.60
C PHE A 91 5.63 1.83 11.41
N THR A 92 5.01 2.11 10.27
CA THR A 92 3.71 1.55 9.89
C THR A 92 3.61 1.34 8.39
N PHE A 93 2.66 0.51 7.97
CA PHE A 93 2.24 0.31 6.59
C PHE A 93 0.75 -0.06 6.55
N HIS A 94 0.13 0.18 5.40
CA HIS A 94 -1.28 -0.06 5.12
C HIS A 94 -1.44 -0.75 3.77
N GLY A 95 -2.46 -1.60 3.63
CA GLY A 95 -2.95 -2.06 2.33
C GLY A 95 -4.11 -1.19 1.88
N PHE A 96 -3.98 -0.49 0.75
CA PHE A 96 -4.97 0.47 0.29
C PHE A 96 -4.86 0.81 -1.19
N ARG A 97 -5.97 1.26 -1.77
CA ARG A 97 -6.02 1.96 -3.05
C ARG A 97 -6.41 3.42 -2.88
N TYR A 98 -7.20 3.71 -1.85
CA TYR A 98 -7.79 5.00 -1.58
C TYR A 98 -7.26 5.57 -0.28
N ALA A 99 -7.02 6.87 -0.24
CA ALA A 99 -6.70 7.58 0.99
C ALA A 99 -7.55 8.85 1.14
N GLN A 100 -8.26 8.98 2.25
CA GLN A 100 -8.94 10.21 2.62
C GLN A 100 -7.96 11.14 3.31
N VAL A 101 -8.00 12.42 2.94
CA VAL A 101 -7.18 13.48 3.53
C VAL A 101 -8.08 14.43 4.28
N ASP A 102 -7.85 14.57 5.58
CA ASP A 102 -8.54 15.54 6.44
C ASP A 102 -7.53 16.58 6.98
N GLY A 103 -7.97 17.84 7.12
CA GLY A 103 -7.14 18.91 7.70
C GLY A 103 -6.06 19.48 6.76
N TRP A 104 -6.12 19.13 5.48
CA TRP A 104 -5.32 19.72 4.40
C TRP A 104 -6.27 20.16 3.28
N ASP A 105 -6.55 21.47 3.22
CA ASP A 105 -7.43 22.03 2.21
C ASP A 105 -6.77 21.96 0.82
N ASP A 106 -7.53 21.50 -0.17
CA ASP A 106 -7.15 21.40 -1.60
C ASP A 106 -5.72 20.86 -1.85
N PRO A 107 -5.42 19.60 -1.44
CA PRO A 107 -4.09 19.04 -1.61
C PRO A 107 -3.73 18.91 -3.10
N ASP A 108 -2.58 19.45 -3.48
CA ASP A 108 -2.00 19.22 -4.82
C ASP A 108 -1.68 17.71 -4.97
N PRO A 109 -2.29 17.00 -5.94
CA PRO A 109 -2.02 15.58 -6.16
C PRO A 109 -0.55 15.27 -6.42
N ALA A 110 0.19 16.19 -7.05
CA ALA A 110 1.62 16.03 -7.31
C ALA A 110 2.48 16.14 -6.04
N ALA A 111 1.92 16.66 -4.95
CA ALA A 111 2.55 16.72 -3.65
C ALA A 111 2.39 15.43 -2.84
N VAL A 112 1.60 14.47 -3.33
CA VAL A 112 1.34 13.18 -2.67
C VAL A 112 1.83 12.02 -3.54
N SER A 113 2.47 11.05 -2.91
CA SER A 113 2.83 9.78 -3.56
C SER A 113 2.63 8.62 -2.61
N ALA A 114 2.16 7.49 -3.13
CA ALA A 114 2.17 6.24 -2.40
C ALA A 114 3.53 5.56 -2.56
N VAL A 115 4.18 5.28 -1.44
CA VAL A 115 5.46 4.58 -1.35
C VAL A 115 5.15 3.10 -1.16
N VAL A 116 5.32 2.31 -2.23
CA VAL A 116 5.10 0.86 -2.20
C VAL A 116 6.22 0.20 -1.41
N LEU A 117 5.84 -0.60 -0.43
CA LEU A 117 6.74 -1.37 0.42
C LEU A 117 6.60 -2.86 0.12
N GLY A 118 7.71 -3.58 0.20
CA GLY A 118 7.76 -5.03 0.05
C GLY A 118 9.20 -5.51 0.20
N SER A 119 9.38 -6.80 0.43
CA SER A 119 10.70 -7.43 0.36
C SER A 119 11.22 -7.28 -1.07
N ASP A 120 12.48 -6.86 -1.23
CA ASP A 120 13.05 -6.45 -2.52
C ASP A 120 13.43 -7.64 -3.42
N LEU A 121 12.47 -8.54 -3.64
CA LEU A 121 12.66 -9.76 -4.42
C LEU A 121 12.84 -9.41 -5.90
N ARG A 122 13.76 -10.13 -6.55
CA ARG A 122 13.99 -10.00 -7.99
C ARG A 122 12.85 -10.65 -8.76
N ARG A 123 12.23 -9.91 -9.67
CA ARG A 123 11.20 -10.45 -10.59
C ARG A 123 11.81 -11.48 -11.54
N THR A 124 11.13 -12.61 -11.74
CA THR A 124 11.61 -13.73 -12.58
C THR A 124 10.60 -14.22 -13.62
N GLY A 125 9.31 -13.95 -13.44
CA GLY A 125 8.26 -14.44 -14.35
C GLY A 125 7.33 -13.35 -14.83
N TRP A 126 7.00 -13.38 -16.11
CA TRP A 126 6.08 -12.47 -16.80
C TRP A 126 5.11 -13.29 -17.65
N LEU A 127 3.92 -12.73 -17.92
CA LEU A 127 2.93 -13.29 -18.84
C LEU A 127 2.33 -12.15 -19.66
N GLU A 128 2.23 -12.37 -20.97
CA GLU A 128 1.51 -11.51 -21.91
C GLU A 128 0.74 -12.43 -22.86
N THR A 129 -0.52 -12.10 -23.12
CA THR A 129 -1.42 -12.92 -23.92
C THR A 129 -2.20 -12.06 -24.92
N SER A 130 -3.01 -12.69 -25.75
CA SER A 130 -3.94 -11.98 -26.62
C SER A 130 -5.22 -11.52 -25.91
N ASP A 131 -5.45 -11.94 -24.65
CA ASP A 131 -6.64 -11.59 -23.87
C ASP A 131 -6.26 -10.64 -22.73
N PRO A 132 -6.66 -9.36 -22.80
CA PRO A 132 -6.30 -8.36 -21.80
C PRO A 132 -6.85 -8.68 -20.40
N LEU A 133 -7.87 -9.53 -20.26
CA LEU A 133 -8.37 -9.95 -18.95
C LEU A 133 -7.43 -10.95 -18.27
N ILE A 134 -6.76 -11.80 -19.05
CA ILE A 134 -5.75 -12.74 -18.52
C ILE A 134 -4.51 -11.96 -18.07
N ASP A 135 -4.09 -10.97 -18.85
CA ASP A 135 -2.96 -10.11 -18.48
C ASP A 135 -3.29 -9.33 -17.21
N ARG A 136 -4.51 -8.79 -17.10
CA ARG A 136 -4.99 -8.13 -15.88
C ARG A 136 -5.01 -9.07 -14.67
N LEU A 137 -5.46 -10.32 -14.85
CA LEU A 137 -5.44 -11.32 -13.78
C LEU A 137 -4.00 -11.59 -13.30
N HIS A 138 -3.06 -11.74 -14.23
CA HIS A 138 -1.64 -11.91 -13.90
C HIS A 138 -1.08 -10.72 -13.12
N GLU A 139 -1.32 -9.50 -13.59
CA GLU A 139 -0.88 -8.28 -12.91
C GLU A 139 -1.51 -8.15 -11.52
N ASN A 140 -2.77 -8.55 -11.34
CA ASN A 140 -3.39 -8.58 -10.02
C ASN A 140 -2.69 -9.57 -9.08
N ALA A 141 -2.31 -10.76 -9.57
CA ALA A 141 -1.56 -11.75 -8.79
C ALA A 141 -0.17 -11.23 -8.39
N VAL A 142 0.50 -10.50 -9.29
CA VAL A 142 1.76 -9.82 -8.99
C VAL A 142 1.62 -8.83 -7.85
N TRP A 143 0.62 -7.94 -7.93
CA TRP A 143 0.39 -6.95 -6.89
C TRP A 143 -0.03 -7.59 -5.57
N GLY A 144 -0.84 -8.65 -5.62
CA GLY A 144 -1.18 -9.46 -4.45
C GLY A 144 0.04 -10.08 -3.77
N MET A 145 0.96 -10.64 -4.54
CA MET A 145 2.23 -11.15 -4.02
C MET A 145 3.08 -10.04 -3.41
N ARG A 146 3.33 -8.96 -4.15
CA ARG A 146 4.13 -7.82 -3.66
C ARG A 146 3.59 -7.26 -2.35
N GLY A 147 2.26 -7.23 -2.21
CA GLY A 147 1.60 -6.75 -1.00
C GLY A 147 1.76 -7.66 0.21
N ASN A 148 1.88 -8.97 0.00
CA ASN A 148 1.93 -9.95 1.08
C ASN A 148 3.34 -10.50 1.37
N PHE A 149 4.35 -10.10 0.61
CA PHE A 149 5.74 -10.51 0.84
C PHE A 149 6.50 -9.38 1.53
N LEU A 150 6.20 -9.15 2.81
CA LEU A 150 6.75 -8.05 3.60
C LEU A 150 7.31 -8.63 4.91
N SER A 151 8.60 -9.00 4.89
CA SER A 151 9.30 -9.80 5.92
C SER A 151 8.81 -11.23 6.14
N LEU A 152 7.53 -11.53 5.92
CA LEU A 152 6.95 -12.88 5.95
C LEU A 152 5.78 -12.97 4.96
N PRO A 153 5.39 -14.17 4.47
CA PRO A 153 4.28 -14.32 3.52
C PRO A 153 2.93 -14.21 4.24
N THR A 154 2.34 -13.02 4.24
CA THR A 154 1.10 -12.74 4.98
C THR A 154 -0.15 -13.23 4.23
N ASP A 155 -1.24 -13.48 4.96
CA ASP A 155 -2.57 -13.71 4.39
C ASP A 155 -3.15 -12.44 3.75
N CYS A 156 -2.96 -11.30 4.42
CA CYS A 156 -3.49 -10.01 3.98
C CYS A 156 -2.66 -8.84 4.55
N PRO A 157 -2.61 -7.67 3.90
CA PRO A 157 -1.75 -6.57 4.34
C PRO A 157 -2.46 -5.42 5.06
N GLN A 158 -3.80 -5.40 5.08
CA GLN A 158 -4.62 -4.24 5.44
C GLN A 158 -5.23 -4.32 6.84
N ARG A 159 -5.85 -5.44 7.20
CA ARG A 159 -6.60 -5.58 8.46
C ARG A 159 -5.67 -5.98 9.61
N ASP A 160 -6.22 -6.10 10.79
CA ASP A 160 -5.61 -6.54 12.05
C ASP A 160 -5.24 -8.04 12.07
N GLU A 161 -4.52 -8.51 11.04
CA GLU A 161 -4.07 -9.90 10.92
C GLU A 161 -2.64 -9.94 10.43
N ARG A 162 -2.39 -9.93 9.11
CA ARG A 162 -1.05 -9.81 8.53
C ARG A 162 -0.11 -10.90 9.07
N LEU A 163 -0.63 -12.12 9.17
CA LEU A 163 0.06 -13.25 9.78
C LEU A 163 0.55 -14.21 8.70
N GLY A 164 1.62 -14.94 9.03
CA GLY A 164 2.21 -15.97 8.16
C GLY A 164 1.37 -17.24 8.13
N TRP A 165 0.17 -17.18 7.56
CA TRP A 165 -0.72 -18.32 7.46
C TRP A 165 -0.11 -19.40 6.55
N THR A 166 0.10 -20.59 7.13
CA THR A 166 0.82 -21.68 6.46
C THR A 166 0.07 -22.24 5.27
N GLY A 167 -1.27 -22.26 5.31
CA GLY A 167 -2.11 -22.74 4.21
C GLY A 167 -1.98 -21.86 2.98
N ASP A 168 -2.10 -20.54 3.16
CA ASP A 168 -1.99 -19.53 2.12
C ASP A 168 -0.61 -19.56 1.44
N ALA A 169 0.46 -19.57 2.24
CA ALA A 169 1.82 -19.69 1.74
C ALA A 169 2.03 -21.01 0.97
N GLN A 170 1.48 -22.13 1.46
CA GLN A 170 1.61 -23.43 0.80
C GLN A 170 0.95 -23.45 -0.57
N VAL A 171 -0.28 -22.96 -0.70
CA VAL A 171 -1.01 -23.01 -1.98
C VAL A 171 -0.42 -22.05 -3.01
N PHE A 172 0.15 -20.92 -2.56
CA PHE A 172 0.67 -19.88 -3.45
C PHE A 172 2.16 -20.01 -3.78
N ALA A 173 2.94 -20.78 -3.02
CA ALA A 173 4.39 -20.92 -3.20
C ALA A 173 4.83 -21.26 -4.65
N PRO A 174 4.14 -22.15 -5.40
CA PRO A 174 4.51 -22.42 -6.80
C PRO A 174 4.36 -21.18 -7.70
N SER A 175 3.27 -20.42 -7.54
CA SER A 175 3.05 -19.16 -8.26
C SER A 175 4.06 -18.10 -7.84
N ALA A 176 4.33 -17.96 -6.54
CA ALA A 176 5.33 -17.03 -6.03
C ALA A 176 6.73 -17.30 -6.62
N SER A 177 7.12 -18.57 -6.70
CA SER A 177 8.41 -19.01 -7.26
C SER A 177 8.53 -18.80 -8.78
N PHE A 178 7.41 -18.74 -9.49
CA PHE A 178 7.39 -18.31 -10.89
C PHE A 178 7.58 -16.80 -10.99
N LEU A 179 6.80 -16.03 -10.22
CA LEU A 179 6.74 -14.58 -10.33
C LEU A 179 8.05 -13.91 -9.88
N TYR A 180 8.61 -14.32 -8.75
CA TYR A 180 9.83 -13.76 -8.17
C TYR A 180 10.77 -14.84 -7.65
N ASP A 181 12.05 -14.48 -7.57
CA ASP A 181 13.05 -15.22 -6.83
C ASP A 181 12.70 -15.19 -5.32
N SER A 182 11.99 -16.22 -4.87
CA SER A 182 11.42 -16.32 -3.52
C SER A 182 12.09 -17.41 -2.66
N ASP A 183 13.17 -18.04 -3.16
CA ASP A 183 13.88 -19.13 -2.48
C ASP A 183 14.37 -18.68 -1.10
N ALA A 184 15.22 -17.66 -1.04
CA ALA A 184 15.79 -17.20 0.21
C ALA A 184 14.74 -16.62 1.18
N PHE A 185 13.66 -16.04 0.67
CA PHE A 185 12.55 -15.51 1.45
C PHE A 185 11.78 -16.65 2.15
N LEU A 186 11.30 -17.62 1.37
CA LEU A 186 10.54 -18.77 1.89
C LEU A 186 11.43 -19.65 2.78
N ALA A 187 12.70 -19.84 2.42
CA ALA A 187 13.65 -20.58 3.23
C ALA A 187 14.00 -19.89 4.57
N SER A 188 13.80 -18.57 4.69
CA SER A 188 13.95 -17.88 5.98
C SER A 188 12.72 -18.00 6.87
N TRP A 189 11.55 -18.26 6.27
CA TRP A 189 10.28 -18.45 6.97
C TRP A 189 10.08 -19.89 7.47
N LEU A 190 10.66 -20.87 6.75
CA LEU A 190 10.72 -22.29 7.13
C LEU A 190 11.73 -22.56 8.25
#